data_AF-A0A1Q7SYG3-F1
#
_entry.id   AF-A0A1Q7SYG3-F1
#
_cell.length_a   1.000
_cell.length_b   1.000
_cell.length_c   1.000
_cell.angle_alpha   90.00
_cell.angle_beta   90.00
_cell.angle_gamma   90.00
#
_symmetry.space_group_name_H-M   'P 1'
#
loop_
_entity.id
_entity.type
_entity.pdbx_description
1 polymer ?
#
loop_
_entity_poly.entity_id
_entity_poly.type
_entity_poly.pdbx_seq_one_letter_code
_entity_poly.pdbx_strand_id
1 'polypeptide(L)'
;MDCDALAFRQLPHQPKLFVEYLDHFEKVKSFYFYPPTMPAVTRSARKLDYPGERRGELTSILRKQNITLGAGAETLGNLERLEKSAVAIVSGQQVGLFSGPAYSVYKALTAVQIAEELTRDGIPAVPVFWMATEDHDLDEVRRATWFDQGKLVRFELPLIGESGRPVGRIPLGAQIESLVEEAAEMLANQGSDLLAQYLVESYRPEETYGSAFGKLFARLFAQHGLILMDPLEADLHKVAAPLYQHALAERDALNEKLLQRGEDLDHAGFDAQVKVTSRSTLLFHLADGVRQVVTASAGKFQAGEKSWKRDELVHMTHTEPQNFSPNALFRPVVQDYLLPTAAYIGGPAEISYFAQSEVVYRQLLGRMPVVLPRAGFTLVDAKANKLLRRYGLTVEDVWAGSQGLRHKMERQSVASTLGKNFDRNQRQIAKMLAELGRQIEKLDPTLKGTVERARKRIEFHIDKLRRRVGRAQDQKVGLILAHEQYLESLLDPHKGLQERELCLLPFLARWGASGLSELKKHSTGRKIGHHSVIQLH
;
A
#
# COMPACT_ATOMS: atom_id res chain seq x y z
N MET A 1 -23.56 -4.62 7.19
CA MET A 1 -22.17 -4.67 7.66
C MET A 1 -21.89 -3.36 8.36
N ASP A 2 -21.42 -3.45 9.59
CA ASP A 2 -20.92 -2.29 10.31
C ASP A 2 -19.54 -1.95 9.74
N CYS A 3 -19.37 -0.72 9.28
CA CYS A 3 -18.14 -0.20 8.70
C CYS A 3 -17.77 1.07 9.45
N ASP A 4 -16.68 0.99 10.20
CA ASP A 4 -16.14 2.14 10.93
C ASP A 4 -15.04 2.78 10.07
N ALA A 5 -15.17 4.08 9.81
CA ALA A 5 -14.19 4.85 9.05
C ALA A 5 -13.24 5.56 10.02
N LEU A 6 -11.94 5.28 9.88
CA LEU A 6 -10.85 5.92 10.61
C LEU A 6 -10.13 6.89 9.66
N ALA A 7 -9.71 8.04 10.18
CA ALA A 7 -8.77 8.90 9.46
C ALA A 7 -7.39 8.22 9.42
N PHE A 8 -6.63 8.38 8.34
CA PHE A 8 -5.28 7.79 8.25
C PHE A 8 -4.36 8.18 9.41
N ARG A 9 -4.49 9.40 9.97
CA ARG A 9 -3.72 9.85 11.15
C ARG A 9 -3.90 8.97 12.40
N GLN A 10 -4.98 8.18 12.46
CA GLN A 10 -5.26 7.25 13.57
C GLN A 10 -4.52 5.91 13.39
N LEU A 11 -4.01 5.63 12.19
CA LEU A 11 -3.25 4.42 11.93
C LEU A 11 -1.80 4.59 12.43
N PRO A 12 -1.17 3.51 12.90
CA PRO A 12 0.23 3.53 13.28
C PRO A 12 1.14 3.87 12.08
N HIS A 13 2.29 4.49 12.39
CA HIS A 13 3.43 4.70 11.48
C HIS A 13 3.13 5.40 10.14
N GLN A 14 2.14 6.30 10.10
CA GLN A 14 1.89 7.10 8.91
C GLN A 14 2.94 8.23 8.74
N PRO A 15 3.48 8.46 7.53
CA PRO A 15 4.38 9.57 7.28
C PRO A 15 3.70 10.91 7.57
N LYS A 16 4.41 11.80 8.28
CA LYS A 16 3.89 13.13 8.65
C LYS A 16 3.47 13.95 7.43
N LEU A 17 4.27 13.92 6.36
CA LEU A 17 3.98 14.61 5.11
C LEU A 17 2.68 14.12 4.46
N PHE A 18 2.45 12.81 4.46
CA PHE A 18 1.21 12.22 3.96
C PHE A 18 -0.01 12.64 4.78
N VAL A 19 0.09 12.66 6.12
CA VAL A 19 -1.01 13.12 6.99
C VAL A 19 -1.33 14.59 6.73
N GLU A 20 -0.33 15.47 6.64
CA GLU A 20 -0.54 16.89 6.33
C GLU A 20 -1.08 17.09 4.90
N TYR A 21 -0.70 16.25 3.94
CA TYR A 21 -1.25 16.27 2.57
C TYR A 21 -2.75 15.99 2.53
N LEU A 22 -3.24 15.08 3.38
CA LEU A 22 -4.67 14.77 3.48
C LEU A 22 -5.45 15.80 4.31
N ASP A 23 -4.95 16.14 5.50
CA ASP A 23 -5.72 16.90 6.49
C ASP A 23 -5.56 18.42 6.32
N HIS A 24 -4.40 18.87 5.80
CA HIS A 24 -3.95 20.27 5.84
C HIS A 24 -3.18 20.69 4.59
N PHE A 25 -3.72 20.39 3.40
CA PHE A 25 -3.04 20.58 2.11
C PHE A 25 -2.38 21.96 1.91
N GLU A 26 -2.97 23.04 2.42
CA GLU A 26 -2.41 24.40 2.32
C GLU A 26 -0.98 24.53 2.87
N LYS A 27 -0.59 23.70 3.85
CA LYS A 27 0.78 23.69 4.39
C LYS A 27 1.80 23.03 3.47
N VAL A 28 1.34 22.16 2.56
CA VAL A 28 2.20 21.35 1.68
C VAL A 28 1.99 21.67 0.19
N LYS A 29 1.13 22.64 -0.14
CA LYS A 29 0.76 22.99 -1.52
C LYS A 29 1.94 23.39 -2.41
N SER A 30 3.05 23.83 -1.84
CA SER A 30 4.29 24.12 -2.59
C SER A 30 4.94 22.86 -3.16
N PHE A 31 4.62 21.68 -2.60
CA PHE A 31 5.22 20.41 -2.96
C PHE A 31 4.38 19.57 -3.94
N TYR A 32 3.15 20.00 -4.26
CA TYR A 32 2.20 19.24 -5.07
C TYR A 32 1.43 20.16 -6.02
N PHE A 33 1.04 19.66 -7.21
CA PHE A 33 0.25 20.45 -8.16
C PHE A 33 -1.20 20.64 -7.73
N TYR A 34 -1.78 19.65 -7.04
CA TYR A 34 -3.21 19.56 -6.78
C TYR A 34 -3.50 19.02 -5.38
N PRO A 35 -4.59 19.47 -4.73
CA PRO A 35 -5.11 18.82 -3.53
C PRO A 35 -5.71 17.45 -3.86
N PRO A 36 -5.70 16.48 -2.91
CA PRO A 36 -6.21 15.12 -3.12
C PRO A 36 -7.74 15.07 -3.12
N THR A 37 -8.38 15.64 -4.15
CA THR A 37 -9.83 15.81 -4.19
C THR A 37 -10.41 15.43 -5.55
N MET A 38 -11.61 14.84 -5.57
CA MET A 38 -12.30 14.52 -6.84
C MET A 38 -12.52 15.74 -7.75
N PRO A 39 -12.91 16.93 -7.23
CA PRO A 39 -12.96 18.14 -8.07
C PRO A 39 -11.62 18.49 -8.74
N ALA A 40 -10.48 18.25 -8.08
CA ALA A 40 -9.18 18.43 -8.72
C ALA A 40 -8.96 17.39 -9.83
N VAL A 41 -9.36 16.13 -9.63
CA VAL A 41 -9.28 15.08 -10.65
C VAL A 41 -10.09 15.46 -11.89
N THR A 42 -11.34 15.90 -11.71
CA THR A 42 -12.21 16.37 -12.78
C THR A 42 -11.57 17.52 -13.58
N ARG A 43 -10.96 18.49 -12.88
CA ARG A 43 -10.26 19.61 -13.54
C ARG A 43 -9.01 19.14 -14.31
N SER A 44 -8.23 18.25 -13.71
CA SER A 44 -7.03 17.66 -14.33
C SER A 44 -7.41 16.90 -15.61
N ALA A 45 -8.41 16.02 -15.52
CA ALA A 45 -8.91 15.22 -16.64
C ALA A 45 -9.38 16.09 -17.82
N ARG A 46 -10.13 17.17 -17.55
CA ARG A 46 -10.65 18.07 -18.60
C ARG A 46 -9.58 18.92 -19.29
N LYS A 47 -8.46 19.18 -18.62
CA LYS A 47 -7.35 19.98 -19.16
C LYS A 47 -6.27 19.13 -19.82
N LEU A 48 -6.40 17.80 -19.74
CA LEU A 48 -5.37 16.89 -20.18
C LEU A 48 -5.31 16.86 -21.71
N ASP A 49 -4.30 17.50 -22.26
CA ASP A 49 -3.94 17.37 -23.66
C ASP A 49 -2.90 16.26 -23.82
N TYR A 50 -3.23 15.24 -24.61
CA TYR A 50 -2.40 14.04 -24.78
C TYR A 50 -2.31 13.68 -26.27
N PRO A 51 -1.09 13.56 -26.85
CA PRO A 51 -0.92 13.36 -28.28
C PRO A 51 -1.64 12.10 -28.80
N GLY A 52 -2.42 12.27 -29.88
CA GLY A 52 -3.19 11.19 -30.49
C GLY A 52 -2.32 10.06 -31.06
N GLU A 53 -1.18 10.40 -31.66
CA GLU A 53 -0.20 9.42 -32.16
C GLU A 53 0.34 8.53 -31.02
N ARG A 54 0.82 9.14 -29.94
CA ARG A 54 1.29 8.43 -28.74
C ARG A 54 0.20 7.56 -28.11
N ARG A 55 -1.06 8.01 -28.17
CA ARG A 55 -2.22 7.24 -27.69
C ARG A 55 -2.43 5.98 -28.53
N GLY A 56 -2.37 6.09 -29.85
CA GLY A 56 -2.47 4.95 -30.76
C GLY A 56 -1.35 3.92 -30.51
N GLU A 57 -0.10 4.37 -30.44
CA GLU A 57 1.05 3.50 -30.14
C GLU A 57 0.90 2.77 -28.81
N LEU A 58 0.62 3.52 -27.72
CA LEU A 58 0.42 2.96 -26.40
C LEU A 58 -0.65 1.88 -26.38
N THR A 59 -1.84 2.17 -26.91
CA THR A 59 -2.97 1.24 -26.84
C THR A 59 -2.75 0.00 -27.70
N SER A 60 -2.01 0.10 -28.80
CA SER A 60 -1.55 -1.06 -29.57
C SER A 60 -0.67 -2.00 -28.73
N ILE A 61 0.29 -1.44 -27.98
CA ILE A 61 1.17 -2.20 -27.09
C ILE A 61 0.37 -2.83 -25.95
N LEU A 62 -0.45 -2.04 -25.24
CA LEU A 62 -1.25 -2.52 -24.12
C LEU A 62 -2.24 -3.60 -24.54
N ARG A 63 -2.81 -3.52 -25.74
CA ARG A 63 -3.70 -4.56 -26.27
C ARG A 63 -2.99 -5.90 -26.41
N LYS A 64 -1.77 -5.92 -26.96
CA LYS A 64 -0.96 -7.14 -27.06
C LYS A 64 -0.67 -7.71 -25.67
N GLN A 65 -0.20 -6.88 -24.74
CA GLN A 65 0.10 -7.31 -23.36
C GLN A 65 -1.13 -7.95 -22.69
N ASN A 66 -2.27 -7.26 -22.72
CA ASN A 66 -3.47 -7.72 -22.03
C ASN A 66 -4.05 -9.00 -22.65
N ILE A 67 -3.99 -9.17 -23.98
CA ILE A 67 -4.37 -10.43 -24.63
C ILE A 67 -3.48 -11.58 -24.14
N THR A 68 -2.16 -11.39 -24.07
CA THR A 68 -1.23 -12.40 -23.56
C THR A 68 -1.47 -12.76 -22.09
N LEU A 69 -1.91 -11.79 -21.28
CA LEU A 69 -2.28 -12.00 -19.88
C LEU A 69 -3.67 -12.64 -19.69
N GLY A 70 -4.42 -12.85 -20.78
CA GLY A 70 -5.75 -13.48 -20.76
C GLY A 70 -6.89 -12.51 -20.44
N ALA A 71 -6.76 -11.23 -20.80
CA ALA A 71 -7.78 -10.22 -20.57
C ALA A 71 -9.07 -10.50 -21.36
N GLY A 72 -10.22 -10.24 -20.73
CA GLY A 72 -11.55 -10.42 -21.30
C GLY A 72 -12.11 -9.17 -22.00
N ALA A 73 -13.38 -9.27 -22.42
CA ALA A 73 -14.07 -8.24 -23.19
C ALA A 73 -14.10 -6.86 -22.50
N GLU A 74 -14.26 -6.80 -21.18
CA GLU A 74 -14.29 -5.53 -20.43
C GLU A 74 -12.97 -4.76 -20.53
N THR A 75 -11.83 -5.45 -20.42
CA THR A 75 -10.51 -4.83 -20.55
C THR A 75 -10.26 -4.37 -22.00
N LEU A 76 -10.67 -5.18 -22.98
CA LEU A 76 -10.57 -4.81 -24.40
C LEU A 76 -11.44 -3.57 -24.72
N GLY A 77 -12.66 -3.51 -24.18
CA GLY A 77 -13.53 -2.33 -24.29
C GLY A 77 -12.91 -1.09 -23.64
N ASN A 78 -12.25 -1.23 -22.49
CA ASN A 78 -11.52 -0.13 -21.87
C ASN A 78 -10.30 0.31 -22.71
N LEU A 79 -9.60 -0.61 -23.38
CA LEU A 79 -8.52 -0.24 -24.30
C LEU A 79 -9.04 0.57 -25.51
N GLU A 80 -10.21 0.22 -26.06
CA GLU A 80 -10.86 1.02 -27.12
C GLU A 80 -11.26 2.41 -26.62
N ARG A 81 -11.77 2.52 -25.39
CA ARG A 81 -12.11 3.80 -24.77
C ARG A 81 -10.86 4.67 -24.57
N LEU A 82 -9.76 4.05 -24.12
CA LEU A 82 -8.46 4.70 -23.97
C LEU A 82 -7.90 5.17 -25.30
N GLU A 83 -8.05 4.40 -26.37
CA GLU A 83 -7.59 4.77 -27.71
C GLU A 83 -8.33 6.00 -28.25
N LYS A 84 -9.62 6.13 -27.94
CA LYS A 84 -10.44 7.26 -28.39
C LYS A 84 -10.16 8.55 -27.64
N SER A 85 -10.39 8.56 -26.33
CA SER A 85 -10.32 9.81 -25.55
C SER A 85 -10.23 9.63 -24.04
N ALA A 86 -10.42 8.42 -23.51
CA ALA A 86 -10.48 8.24 -22.06
C ALA A 86 -9.16 8.61 -21.37
N VAL A 87 -9.29 9.18 -20.17
CA VAL A 87 -8.15 9.40 -19.28
C VAL A 87 -7.86 8.14 -18.47
N ALA A 88 -6.63 7.97 -18.03
CA ALA A 88 -6.23 6.85 -17.18
C ALA A 88 -6.34 7.24 -15.70
N ILE A 89 -6.89 6.34 -14.89
CA ILE A 89 -6.74 6.33 -13.43
C ILE A 89 -5.76 5.22 -13.12
N VAL A 90 -4.56 5.61 -12.70
CA VAL A 90 -3.43 4.70 -12.63
C VAL A 90 -3.13 4.36 -11.19
N SER A 91 -2.91 3.08 -10.92
CA SER A 91 -2.27 2.62 -9.70
C SER A 91 -1.14 1.66 -10.08
N GLY A 92 -0.32 1.24 -9.13
CA GLY A 92 0.65 0.19 -9.40
C GLY A 92 1.21 -0.45 -8.14
N GLN A 93 1.82 -1.62 -8.32
CA GLN A 93 2.57 -2.32 -7.28
C GLN A 93 3.53 -3.34 -7.90
N GLN A 94 4.53 -3.76 -7.12
CA GLN A 94 5.36 -4.91 -7.44
C GLN A 94 4.52 -6.20 -7.62
N VAL A 95 5.07 -7.12 -8.40
CA VAL A 95 4.44 -8.38 -8.81
C VAL A 95 4.67 -9.50 -7.79
N GLY A 96 4.22 -9.26 -6.56
CA GLY A 96 4.38 -10.20 -5.44
C GLY A 96 3.65 -11.53 -5.65
N LEU A 97 4.22 -12.60 -5.12
CA LEU A 97 3.66 -13.95 -5.15
C LEU A 97 2.20 -13.95 -4.65
N PHE A 98 1.32 -14.65 -5.36
CA PHE A 98 -0.09 -14.82 -5.00
C PHE A 98 -0.82 -13.49 -4.75
N SER A 99 -0.61 -12.49 -5.61
CA SER A 99 -1.09 -11.09 -5.51
C SER A 99 -0.35 -10.18 -4.53
N GLY A 100 0.59 -10.73 -3.75
CA GLY A 100 1.32 -9.99 -2.73
C GLY A 100 0.42 -9.50 -1.58
N PRO A 101 0.80 -8.39 -0.91
CA PRO A 101 -0.01 -7.77 0.13
C PRO A 101 -1.40 -7.33 -0.36
N ALA A 102 -2.38 -7.34 0.52
CA ALA A 102 -3.77 -7.02 0.20
C ALA A 102 -3.94 -5.60 -0.39
N TYR A 103 -3.07 -4.65 0.01
CA TYR A 103 -3.11 -3.30 -0.57
C TYR A 103 -2.91 -3.28 -2.09
N SER A 104 -2.29 -4.30 -2.70
CA SER A 104 -2.12 -4.39 -4.16
C SER A 104 -3.49 -4.44 -4.84
N VAL A 105 -4.41 -5.24 -4.28
CA VAL A 105 -5.78 -5.34 -4.77
C VAL A 105 -6.57 -4.08 -4.41
N TYR A 106 -6.37 -3.49 -3.22
CA TYR A 106 -7.07 -2.26 -2.81
C TYR A 106 -6.73 -1.06 -3.69
N LYS A 107 -5.46 -0.97 -4.10
CA LYS A 107 -4.96 -0.02 -5.10
C LYS A 107 -5.71 -0.13 -6.43
N ALA A 108 -5.76 -1.34 -6.99
CA ALA A 108 -6.48 -1.62 -8.23
C ALA A 108 -7.98 -1.32 -8.10
N LEU A 109 -8.62 -1.74 -7.02
CA LEU A 109 -10.03 -1.45 -6.72
C LEU A 109 -10.33 0.04 -6.66
N THR A 110 -9.46 0.81 -6.01
CA THR A 110 -9.62 2.27 -5.94
C THR A 110 -9.52 2.87 -7.33
N ALA A 111 -8.55 2.44 -8.16
CA ALA A 111 -8.44 2.92 -9.54
C ALA A 111 -9.71 2.61 -10.37
N VAL A 112 -10.24 1.38 -10.26
CA VAL A 112 -11.50 0.97 -10.89
C VAL A 112 -12.66 1.85 -10.44
N GLN A 113 -12.85 2.00 -9.13
CA GLN A 113 -13.98 2.76 -8.58
C GLN A 113 -13.93 4.24 -9.00
N ILE A 114 -12.75 4.87 -8.97
CA ILE A 114 -12.58 6.26 -9.39
C ILE A 114 -12.79 6.43 -10.91
N ALA A 115 -12.33 5.49 -11.73
CA ALA A 115 -12.57 5.52 -13.18
C ALA A 115 -14.07 5.41 -13.52
N GLU A 116 -14.80 4.56 -12.81
CA GLU A 116 -16.25 4.44 -12.96
C GLU A 116 -17.01 5.67 -12.49
N GLU A 117 -16.61 6.28 -11.36
CA GLU A 117 -17.18 7.52 -10.86
C GLU A 117 -17.01 8.67 -11.86
N LEU A 118 -15.81 8.85 -12.41
CA LEU A 118 -15.57 9.88 -13.44
C LEU A 118 -16.38 9.61 -14.72
N THR A 119 -16.45 8.36 -15.15
CA THR A 119 -17.23 7.97 -16.33
C THR A 119 -18.71 8.29 -16.14
N ARG A 120 -19.26 8.00 -14.95
CA ARG A 120 -20.63 8.33 -14.58
C ARG A 120 -20.88 9.85 -14.56
N ASP A 121 -19.87 10.62 -14.16
CA ASP A 121 -19.89 12.09 -14.15
C ASP A 121 -19.57 12.71 -15.54
N GLY A 122 -19.54 11.89 -16.60
CA GLY A 122 -19.40 12.34 -17.99
C GLY A 122 -17.96 12.52 -18.48
N ILE A 123 -16.96 12.07 -17.72
CA ILE A 123 -15.54 12.07 -18.13
C ILE A 123 -15.12 10.63 -18.43
N PRO A 124 -14.93 10.23 -19.70
CA PRO A 124 -14.47 8.89 -20.03
C PRO A 124 -13.15 8.59 -19.32
N ALA A 125 -13.15 7.58 -18.44
CA ALA A 125 -11.97 7.17 -17.69
C ALA A 125 -11.85 5.65 -17.63
N VAL A 126 -10.62 5.16 -17.60
CA VAL A 126 -10.31 3.72 -17.53
C VAL A 126 -9.30 3.43 -16.41
N PRO A 127 -9.42 2.29 -15.73
CA PRO A 127 -8.45 1.88 -14.71
C PRO A 127 -7.25 1.19 -15.33
N VAL A 128 -6.05 1.61 -14.93
CA VAL A 128 -4.77 1.03 -15.36
C VAL A 128 -3.96 0.62 -14.13
N PHE A 129 -3.41 -0.59 -14.16
CA PHE A 129 -2.51 -1.09 -13.13
C PHE A 129 -1.10 -1.29 -13.71
N TRP A 130 -0.17 -0.46 -13.23
CA TRP A 130 1.26 -0.56 -13.51
C TRP A 130 1.87 -1.70 -12.69
N MET A 131 2.27 -2.77 -13.37
CA MET A 131 2.99 -3.88 -12.75
C MET A 131 4.46 -3.47 -12.62
N ALA A 132 4.98 -3.28 -11.40
CA ALA A 132 6.37 -2.81 -11.21
C ALA A 132 7.40 -3.95 -11.42
N THR A 133 7.41 -4.50 -12.63
CA THR A 133 8.25 -5.62 -13.09
C THR A 133 9.71 -5.24 -13.29
N GLU A 134 10.01 -3.96 -13.52
CA GLU A 134 11.35 -3.37 -13.60
C GLU A 134 12.08 -3.30 -12.25
N ASP A 135 11.36 -3.46 -11.14
CA ASP A 135 11.98 -3.51 -9.81
C ASP A 135 12.85 -4.77 -9.66
N HIS A 136 13.74 -4.78 -8.68
CA HIS A 136 14.78 -5.79 -8.48
C HIS A 136 14.79 -6.35 -7.06
N ASP A 137 13.82 -5.96 -6.22
CA ASP A 137 13.64 -6.49 -4.88
C ASP A 137 12.95 -7.86 -4.92
N LEU A 138 13.73 -8.88 -5.30
CA LEU A 138 13.27 -10.27 -5.31
C LEU A 138 12.89 -10.75 -3.89
N ASP A 139 13.54 -10.22 -2.84
CA ASP A 139 13.31 -10.69 -1.47
C ASP A 139 11.91 -10.31 -0.95
N GLU A 140 11.40 -9.16 -1.39
CA GLU A 140 10.04 -8.72 -1.13
C GLU A 140 9.02 -9.56 -1.93
N VAL A 141 9.19 -9.70 -3.25
CA VAL A 141 8.14 -10.27 -4.12
C VAL A 141 8.03 -11.79 -4.06
N ARG A 142 9.09 -12.51 -3.64
CA ARG A 142 9.09 -13.98 -3.59
C ARG A 142 8.29 -14.59 -2.43
N ARG A 143 7.70 -13.73 -1.58
CA ARG A 143 7.02 -14.13 -0.34
C ARG A 143 5.56 -13.69 -0.35
N ALA A 144 4.70 -14.52 0.24
CA ALA A 144 3.33 -14.15 0.58
C ALA A 144 2.98 -14.69 1.96
N THR A 145 2.29 -13.88 2.77
CA THR A 145 1.79 -14.31 4.09
C THR A 145 0.28 -14.38 4.07
N TRP A 146 -0.27 -15.54 4.44
CA TRP A 146 -1.69 -15.81 4.48
C TRP A 146 -2.14 -16.01 5.93
N PHE A 147 -3.38 -15.65 6.23
CA PHE A 147 -3.98 -15.89 7.54
C PHE A 147 -4.96 -17.06 7.46
N ASP A 148 -4.73 -18.06 8.32
CA ASP A 148 -5.60 -19.20 8.50
C ASP A 148 -5.82 -19.51 10.00
N GLN A 149 -7.06 -19.32 10.46
CA GLN A 149 -7.53 -19.65 11.80
C GLN A 149 -6.64 -19.20 12.98
N GLY A 150 -5.98 -18.05 12.87
CA GLY A 150 -5.11 -17.50 13.92
C GLY A 150 -3.61 -17.76 13.71
N LYS A 151 -3.25 -18.46 12.64
CA LYS A 151 -1.88 -18.71 12.22
C LYS A 151 -1.54 -17.93 10.95
N LEU A 152 -0.27 -17.57 10.84
CA LEU A 152 0.32 -17.03 9.62
C LEU A 152 0.96 -18.19 8.85
N VAL A 153 0.52 -18.40 7.62
CA VAL A 153 1.10 -19.35 6.68
C VAL A 153 1.95 -18.57 5.69
N ARG A 154 3.22 -18.95 5.54
CA ARG A 154 4.18 -18.23 4.70
C ARG A 154 4.55 -19.08 3.49
N PHE A 155 4.28 -18.54 2.32
CA PHE A 155 4.73 -19.05 1.04
C PHE A 155 5.99 -18.31 0.61
N GLU A 156 7.01 -19.04 0.19
CA GLU A 156 8.29 -18.44 -0.17
C GLU A 156 9.03 -19.28 -1.20
N LEU A 157 9.32 -18.69 -2.35
CA LEU A 157 10.24 -19.28 -3.32
C LEU A 157 11.70 -19.03 -2.90
N PRO A 158 12.63 -19.95 -3.17
CA PRO A 158 14.03 -19.79 -2.81
C PRO A 158 14.66 -18.59 -3.55
N LEU A 159 15.65 -17.95 -2.91
CA LEU A 159 16.51 -16.99 -3.59
C LEU A 159 17.36 -17.71 -4.63
N ILE A 160 17.10 -17.44 -5.90
CA ILE A 160 17.96 -17.82 -7.01
C ILE A 160 19.05 -16.75 -7.11
N GLY A 161 20.28 -17.10 -7.54
CA GLY A 161 21.46 -16.21 -7.61
C GLY A 161 21.36 -15.03 -8.60
N GLU A 162 20.16 -14.52 -8.85
CA GLU A 162 19.79 -13.49 -9.82
C GLU A 162 19.63 -12.11 -9.17
N SER A 163 20.52 -11.76 -8.24
CA SER A 163 20.46 -10.47 -7.55
C SER A 163 20.57 -9.31 -8.55
N GLY A 164 19.68 -8.33 -8.44
CA GLY A 164 19.67 -7.13 -9.27
C GLY A 164 18.99 -7.29 -10.64
N ARG A 165 18.43 -8.46 -10.98
CA ARG A 165 17.60 -8.62 -12.18
C ARG A 165 16.20 -8.05 -11.97
N PRO A 166 15.54 -7.51 -13.02
CA PRO A 166 14.13 -7.15 -12.95
C PRO A 166 13.25 -8.35 -12.59
N VAL A 167 12.48 -8.23 -11.50
CA VAL A 167 11.67 -9.32 -10.93
C VAL A 167 10.68 -9.89 -11.93
N GLY A 168 10.14 -9.06 -12.82
CA GLY A 168 9.16 -9.52 -13.80
C GLY A 168 9.70 -10.49 -14.86
N ARG A 169 11.03 -10.61 -15.02
CA ARG A 169 11.67 -11.58 -15.93
C ARG A 169 12.12 -12.86 -15.25
N ILE A 170 12.06 -12.92 -13.93
CA ILE A 170 12.56 -14.06 -13.16
C ILE A 170 11.54 -15.21 -13.31
N PRO A 171 11.94 -16.38 -13.85
CA PRO A 171 11.07 -17.55 -13.93
C PRO A 171 10.71 -18.08 -12.54
N LEU A 172 9.51 -18.63 -12.40
CA LEU A 172 9.07 -19.24 -11.14
C LEU A 172 9.73 -20.60 -10.88
N GLY A 173 9.97 -21.38 -11.94
CA GLY A 173 10.62 -22.70 -11.86
C GLY A 173 9.74 -23.78 -11.23
N ALA A 174 10.22 -25.03 -11.24
CA ALA A 174 9.44 -26.19 -10.78
C ALA A 174 9.02 -26.11 -9.30
N GLN A 175 9.74 -25.34 -8.48
CA GLN A 175 9.43 -25.16 -7.06
C GLN A 175 8.08 -24.47 -6.83
N ILE A 176 7.50 -23.80 -7.82
CA ILE A 176 6.19 -23.16 -7.68
C ILE A 176 5.05 -24.16 -7.57
N GLU A 177 5.19 -25.37 -8.13
CA GLU A 177 4.09 -26.34 -8.24
C GLU A 177 3.56 -26.72 -6.87
N SER A 178 4.43 -27.13 -5.96
CA SER A 178 4.03 -27.53 -4.60
C SER A 178 3.44 -26.38 -3.79
N LEU A 179 3.96 -25.16 -3.97
CA LEU A 179 3.43 -23.97 -3.31
C LEU A 179 2.02 -23.63 -3.81
N VAL A 180 1.79 -23.75 -5.12
CA VAL A 180 0.49 -23.51 -5.74
C VAL A 180 -0.52 -24.57 -5.35
N GLU A 181 -0.11 -25.85 -5.28
CA GLU A 181 -0.96 -26.93 -4.79
C GLU A 181 -1.44 -26.67 -3.36
N GLU A 182 -0.52 -26.37 -2.43
CA GLU A 182 -0.85 -26.06 -1.03
C GLU A 182 -1.75 -24.81 -0.92
N ALA A 183 -1.40 -23.75 -1.64
CA ALA A 183 -2.16 -22.50 -1.65
C ALA A 183 -3.57 -22.69 -2.24
N ALA A 184 -3.70 -23.44 -3.34
CA ALA A 184 -4.98 -23.72 -3.97
C ALA A 184 -5.87 -24.60 -3.08
N GLU A 185 -5.32 -25.65 -2.45
CA GLU A 185 -6.05 -26.47 -1.48
C GLU A 185 -6.59 -25.64 -0.32
N MET A 186 -5.78 -24.70 0.19
CA MET A 186 -6.23 -23.81 1.27
C MET A 186 -7.37 -22.88 0.83
N LEU A 187 -7.32 -22.32 -0.39
CA LEU A 187 -8.41 -21.50 -0.93
C LEU A 187 -9.70 -22.31 -1.14
N ALA A 188 -9.60 -23.54 -1.64
CA ALA A 188 -10.73 -24.45 -1.79
C ALA A 188 -11.34 -24.78 -0.42
N ASN A 189 -10.52 -25.15 0.57
CA ASN A 189 -10.95 -25.41 1.94
C ASN A 189 -11.59 -24.18 2.62
N GLN A 190 -11.21 -22.97 2.19
CA GLN A 190 -11.81 -21.72 2.65
C GLN A 190 -13.07 -21.31 1.87
N GLY A 191 -13.52 -22.12 0.91
CA GLY A 191 -14.82 -21.98 0.25
C GLY A 191 -14.76 -21.40 -1.16
N SER A 192 -13.61 -21.40 -1.84
CA SER A 192 -13.51 -20.88 -3.21
C SER A 192 -12.65 -21.72 -4.15
N ASP A 193 -13.29 -22.70 -4.80
CA ASP A 193 -12.71 -23.46 -5.91
C ASP A 193 -12.31 -22.57 -7.09
N LEU A 194 -13.04 -21.46 -7.31
CA LEU A 194 -12.73 -20.51 -8.37
C LEU A 194 -11.38 -19.81 -8.15
N LEU A 195 -11.10 -19.34 -6.93
CA LEU A 195 -9.82 -18.70 -6.63
C LEU A 195 -8.67 -19.71 -6.64
N ALA A 196 -8.92 -20.93 -6.18
CA ALA A 196 -7.98 -22.04 -6.30
C ALA A 196 -7.61 -22.30 -7.78
N GLN A 197 -8.62 -22.38 -8.65
CA GLN A 197 -8.41 -22.53 -10.10
C GLN A 197 -7.63 -21.34 -10.69
N TYR A 198 -7.97 -20.10 -10.33
CA TYR A 198 -7.24 -18.92 -10.80
C TYR A 198 -5.75 -18.97 -10.42
N LEU A 199 -5.43 -19.48 -9.23
CA LEU A 199 -4.06 -19.64 -8.78
C LEU A 199 -3.31 -20.68 -9.64
N VAL A 200 -3.89 -21.87 -9.80
CA VAL A 200 -3.32 -22.99 -10.59
C VAL A 200 -3.08 -22.59 -12.05
N GLU A 201 -4.01 -21.85 -12.64
CA GLU A 201 -3.88 -21.41 -14.03
C GLU A 201 -2.89 -20.25 -14.23
N SER A 202 -2.61 -19.47 -13.19
CA SER A 202 -1.77 -18.27 -13.30
C SER A 202 -0.32 -18.56 -12.92
N TYR A 203 -0.06 -19.46 -11.99
CA TYR A 203 1.28 -19.74 -11.47
C TYR A 203 1.73 -21.13 -11.92
N ARG A 204 2.53 -21.16 -13.01
CA ARG A 204 3.11 -22.38 -13.56
C ARG A 204 4.64 -22.26 -13.67
N PRO A 205 5.40 -23.38 -13.75
CA PRO A 205 6.85 -23.33 -13.79
C PRO A 205 7.45 -22.48 -14.92
N GLU A 206 6.78 -22.43 -16.07
CA GLU A 206 7.18 -21.67 -17.25
C GLU A 206 6.89 -20.17 -17.17
N GLU A 207 6.09 -19.74 -16.20
CA GLU A 207 5.74 -18.33 -15.99
C GLU A 207 6.87 -17.58 -15.29
N THR A 208 6.85 -16.26 -15.40
CA THR A 208 7.64 -15.36 -14.57
C THR A 208 6.78 -14.77 -13.46
N TYR A 209 7.39 -14.10 -12.48
CA TYR A 209 6.63 -13.31 -11.50
C TYR A 209 5.69 -12.29 -12.17
N GLY A 210 6.16 -11.63 -13.24
CA GLY A 210 5.38 -10.66 -13.99
C GLY A 210 4.16 -11.29 -14.67
N SER A 211 4.36 -12.37 -15.43
CA SER A 211 3.27 -13.02 -16.16
C SER A 211 2.26 -13.70 -15.24
N ALA A 212 2.72 -14.36 -14.17
CA ALA A 212 1.84 -15.03 -13.22
C ALA A 212 0.98 -14.04 -12.42
N PHE A 213 1.57 -12.95 -11.93
CA PHE A 213 0.83 -11.88 -11.27
C PHE A 213 -0.20 -11.27 -12.22
N GLY A 214 0.21 -10.93 -13.45
CA GLY A 214 -0.68 -10.33 -14.45
C GLY A 214 -1.84 -11.24 -14.82
N LYS A 215 -1.60 -12.54 -15.01
CA LYS A 215 -2.64 -13.55 -15.28
C LYS A 215 -3.64 -13.68 -14.13
N LEU A 216 -3.17 -13.63 -12.89
CA LEU A 216 -4.05 -13.67 -11.72
C LEU A 216 -4.90 -12.38 -11.65
N PHE A 217 -4.28 -11.21 -11.83
CA PHE A 217 -5.00 -9.93 -11.79
C PHE A 217 -6.03 -9.79 -12.92
N ALA A 218 -5.70 -10.27 -14.13
CA ALA A 218 -6.63 -10.28 -15.25
C ALA A 218 -7.90 -11.09 -14.91
N ARG A 219 -7.75 -12.23 -14.22
CA ARG A 219 -8.87 -13.06 -13.75
C ARG A 219 -9.65 -12.39 -12.60
N LEU A 220 -8.95 -11.91 -11.56
CA LEU A 220 -9.58 -11.25 -10.41
C LEU A 220 -10.40 -10.02 -10.81
N PHE A 221 -9.93 -9.27 -11.81
CA PHE A 221 -10.55 -8.03 -12.27
C PHE A 221 -11.26 -8.16 -13.63
N ALA A 222 -11.56 -9.38 -14.08
CA ALA A 222 -12.15 -9.63 -15.40
C ALA A 222 -13.44 -8.83 -15.63
N GLN A 223 -14.29 -8.69 -14.61
CA GLN A 223 -15.55 -7.93 -14.67
C GLN A 223 -15.38 -6.40 -14.51
N HIS A 224 -14.16 -5.96 -14.19
CA HIS A 224 -13.85 -4.54 -13.91
C HIS A 224 -13.03 -3.89 -15.02
N GLY A 225 -12.67 -4.65 -16.06
CA GLY A 225 -11.92 -4.18 -17.22
C GLY A 225 -10.58 -3.54 -16.86
N LEU A 226 -9.90 -4.02 -15.82
CA LEU A 226 -8.60 -3.51 -15.42
C LEU A 226 -7.59 -3.71 -16.55
N ILE A 227 -6.95 -2.62 -16.99
CA ILE A 227 -5.87 -2.68 -17.97
C ILE A 227 -4.57 -2.88 -17.22
N LEU A 228 -3.85 -3.97 -17.53
CA LEU A 228 -2.54 -4.24 -16.96
C LEU A 228 -1.46 -3.68 -17.87
N MET A 229 -0.42 -3.09 -17.28
CA MET A 229 0.72 -2.53 -18.02
C MET A 229 2.01 -3.10 -17.45
N ASP A 230 2.75 -3.84 -18.29
CA ASP A 230 4.11 -4.29 -18.00
C ASP A 230 5.11 -3.29 -18.60
N PRO A 231 5.83 -2.51 -17.78
CA PRO A 231 6.79 -1.53 -18.27
C PRO A 231 8.06 -2.14 -18.88
N LEU A 232 8.35 -3.43 -18.70
CA LEU A 232 9.54 -4.07 -19.29
C LEU A 232 9.45 -4.28 -20.81
N GLU A 233 8.31 -3.96 -21.42
CA GLU A 233 8.09 -4.10 -22.85
C GLU A 233 8.91 -3.09 -23.65
N ALA A 234 9.75 -3.60 -24.56
CA ALA A 234 10.72 -2.79 -25.27
C ALA A 234 10.08 -1.66 -26.09
N ASP A 235 8.88 -1.88 -26.62
CA ASP A 235 8.16 -0.85 -27.38
C ASP A 235 7.71 0.33 -26.50
N LEU A 236 7.41 0.12 -25.21
CA LEU A 236 7.12 1.24 -24.29
C LEU A 236 8.37 2.10 -24.05
N HIS A 237 9.55 1.48 -23.95
CA HIS A 237 10.81 2.21 -23.82
C HIS A 237 11.09 3.07 -25.05
N LYS A 238 10.75 2.61 -26.27
CA LYS A 238 10.87 3.43 -27.49
C LYS A 238 9.99 4.66 -27.43
N VAL A 239 8.74 4.51 -26.98
CA VAL A 239 7.82 5.65 -26.80
C VAL A 239 8.39 6.62 -25.75
N ALA A 240 8.94 6.12 -24.65
CA ALA A 240 9.50 6.91 -23.55
C ALA A 240 10.90 7.50 -23.82
N ALA A 241 11.59 7.07 -24.88
CA ALA A 241 12.98 7.44 -25.18
C ALA A 241 13.24 8.96 -25.15
N PRO A 242 12.37 9.84 -25.72
CA PRO A 242 12.58 11.28 -25.65
C PRO A 242 12.68 11.82 -24.22
N LEU A 243 11.93 11.22 -23.28
CA LEU A 243 11.96 11.63 -21.88
C LEU A 243 13.25 11.21 -21.18
N TYR A 244 13.80 10.03 -21.53
CA TYR A 244 15.11 9.58 -21.03
C TYR A 244 16.24 10.49 -21.50
N GLN A 245 16.22 10.87 -22.78
CA GLN A 245 17.18 11.81 -23.36
C GLN A 245 17.12 13.16 -22.64
N HIS A 246 15.92 13.70 -22.43
CA HIS A 246 15.71 14.98 -21.75
C HIS A 246 16.22 14.93 -20.30
N ALA A 247 15.89 13.87 -19.56
CA ALA A 247 16.33 13.69 -18.17
C ALA A 247 17.86 13.63 -18.02
N LEU A 248 18.57 13.04 -18.99
CA LEU A 248 20.04 13.00 -19.00
C LEU A 248 20.66 14.32 -19.47
N ALA A 249 20.09 14.96 -20.48
CA ALA A 249 20.56 16.24 -20.99
C ALA A 249 20.47 17.34 -19.92
N GLU A 250 19.36 17.38 -19.17
CA GLU A 250 19.12 18.36 -18.11
C GLU A 250 19.49 17.86 -16.70
N ARG A 251 20.26 16.77 -16.62
CA ARG A 251 20.57 16.09 -15.36
C ARG A 251 21.05 17.04 -14.26
N ASP A 252 21.93 18.00 -14.57
CA ASP A 252 22.52 18.88 -13.56
C ASP A 252 21.48 19.84 -12.98
N ALA A 253 20.69 20.49 -13.83
CA ALA A 253 19.62 21.39 -13.41
C ALA A 253 18.51 20.65 -12.63
N LEU A 254 18.16 19.43 -13.05
CA LEU A 254 17.23 18.57 -12.31
C LEU A 254 17.77 18.19 -10.92
N ASN A 255 19.05 17.81 -10.85
CA ASN A 255 19.67 17.39 -9.60
C ASN A 255 19.75 18.54 -8.59
N GLU A 256 20.13 19.73 -9.03
CA GLU A 256 20.14 20.95 -8.21
C GLU A 256 18.76 21.22 -7.61
N LYS A 257 17.71 21.23 -8.44
CA LYS A 257 16.33 21.45 -7.97
C LYS A 257 15.84 20.36 -7.02
N LEU A 258 16.27 19.11 -7.22
CA LEU A 258 15.91 18.00 -6.32
C LEU A 258 16.62 18.08 -4.97
N LEU A 259 17.89 18.52 -4.94
CA LEU A 259 18.62 18.80 -3.70
C LEU A 259 17.93 19.95 -2.95
N GLN A 260 17.61 21.05 -3.65
CA GLN A 260 16.88 22.17 -3.05
C GLN A 260 15.52 21.73 -2.49
N ARG A 261 14.77 20.89 -3.21
CA ARG A 261 13.50 20.34 -2.70
C ARG A 261 13.69 19.51 -1.42
N GLY A 262 14.81 18.81 -1.28
CA GLY A 262 15.15 18.11 -0.05
C GLY A 262 15.32 19.07 1.13
N GLU A 263 16.03 20.18 0.92
CA GLU A 263 16.20 21.25 1.92
C GLU A 263 14.88 21.95 2.26
N ASP A 264 14.04 22.22 1.25
CA ASP A 264 12.73 22.84 1.46
C ASP A 264 11.80 21.97 2.31
N LEU A 265 11.85 20.65 2.12
CA LEU A 265 11.10 19.68 2.94
C LEU A 265 11.60 19.68 4.38
N ASP A 266 12.92 19.63 4.58
CA ASP A 266 13.54 19.66 5.91
C ASP A 266 13.20 20.94 6.68
N HIS A 267 13.32 22.11 6.03
CA HIS A 267 12.93 23.39 6.60
C HIS A 267 11.43 23.47 6.96
N ALA A 268 10.57 22.78 6.20
CA ALA A 268 9.14 22.66 6.50
C ALA A 268 8.83 21.57 7.57
N GLY A 269 9.85 20.87 8.08
CA GLY A 269 9.74 19.85 9.11
C GLY A 269 9.23 18.51 8.60
N PHE A 270 9.60 18.15 7.36
CA PHE A 270 9.28 16.89 6.69
C PHE A 270 10.55 16.18 6.18
N ASP A 271 10.56 14.85 6.24
CA ASP A 271 11.68 14.07 5.73
C ASP A 271 11.58 13.86 4.21
N ALA A 272 12.70 14.05 3.51
CA ALA A 272 12.84 13.59 2.12
C ALA A 272 12.78 12.05 2.07
N GLN A 273 11.93 11.51 1.20
CA GLN A 273 11.68 10.06 1.13
C GLN A 273 12.69 9.33 0.26
N VAL A 274 13.19 9.98 -0.79
CA VAL A 274 14.23 9.43 -1.66
C VAL A 274 15.52 10.22 -1.47
N LYS A 275 16.60 9.50 -1.17
CA LYS A 275 17.93 10.09 -1.02
C LYS A 275 18.47 10.57 -2.36
N VAL A 276 18.67 11.87 -2.49
CA VAL A 276 19.32 12.51 -3.64
C VAL A 276 20.70 13.02 -3.21
N THR A 277 21.69 12.85 -4.07
CA THR A 277 23.06 13.36 -3.88
C THR A 277 23.49 14.11 -5.14
N SER A 278 24.58 14.88 -5.08
CA SER A 278 25.18 15.54 -6.26
C SER A 278 25.53 14.58 -7.40
N ARG A 279 25.74 13.29 -7.07
CA ARG A 279 26.06 12.23 -8.03
C ARG A 279 24.84 11.51 -8.60
N SER A 280 23.67 11.69 -8.00
CA SER A 280 22.46 10.97 -8.39
C SER A 280 22.01 11.32 -9.81
N THR A 281 21.48 10.33 -10.52
CA THR A 281 20.71 10.52 -11.74
C THR A 281 19.32 9.89 -11.59
N LEU A 282 18.47 10.10 -12.58
CA LEU A 282 17.10 9.58 -12.60
C LEU A 282 16.97 8.19 -13.23
N LEU A 283 18.06 7.61 -13.74
CA LEU A 283 18.05 6.38 -14.51
C LEU A 283 18.95 5.31 -13.90
N PHE A 284 18.57 4.07 -14.16
CA PHE A 284 19.40 2.89 -14.07
C PHE A 284 19.72 2.41 -15.48
N HIS A 285 20.85 1.73 -15.63
CA HIS A 285 21.25 1.04 -16.85
C HIS A 285 21.23 -0.47 -16.60
N LEU A 286 20.58 -1.22 -17.48
CA LEU A 286 20.55 -2.68 -17.46
C LEU A 286 21.74 -3.21 -18.27
N ALA A 287 22.69 -3.84 -17.60
CA ALA A 287 23.82 -4.52 -18.21
C ALA A 287 23.82 -6.00 -17.81
N ASP A 288 23.87 -6.90 -18.78
CA ASP A 288 23.89 -8.36 -18.55
C ASP A 288 22.71 -8.86 -17.70
N GLY A 289 21.56 -8.18 -17.86
CA GLY A 289 20.33 -8.43 -17.10
C GLY A 289 20.30 -7.81 -15.70
N VAL A 290 21.39 -7.20 -15.23
CA VAL A 290 21.48 -6.57 -13.91
C VAL A 290 21.23 -5.07 -14.01
N ARG A 291 20.36 -4.56 -13.15
CA ARG A 291 20.01 -3.16 -13.02
C ARG A 291 21.05 -2.41 -12.20
N GLN A 292 21.76 -1.47 -12.81
CA GLN A 292 22.85 -0.71 -12.18
C GLN A 292 22.50 0.77 -12.11
N VAL A 293 22.76 1.41 -10.95
CA VAL A 293 22.52 2.85 -10.77
C VAL A 293 23.45 3.63 -11.70
N VAL A 294 22.89 4.55 -12.50
CA VAL A 294 23.70 5.53 -13.22
C VAL A 294 24.02 6.67 -12.26
N THR A 295 25.31 6.94 -12.07
CA THR A 295 25.80 8.12 -11.33
C THR A 295 26.53 9.05 -12.27
N ALA A 296 26.63 10.33 -11.91
CA ALA A 296 27.49 11.27 -12.64
C ALA A 296 28.52 11.94 -11.72
N SER A 297 29.71 12.17 -12.25
CA SER A 297 30.82 12.81 -11.55
C SER A 297 31.83 13.34 -12.58
N ALA A 298 32.37 14.54 -12.36
CA ALA A 298 33.42 15.14 -13.19
C ALA A 298 33.16 15.07 -14.71
N GLY A 299 31.92 15.38 -15.13
CA GLY A 299 31.51 15.39 -16.55
C GLY A 299 31.32 14.01 -17.19
N LYS A 300 31.42 12.92 -16.42
CA LYS A 300 31.18 11.54 -16.86
C LYS A 300 29.99 10.91 -16.15
N PHE A 301 29.38 9.95 -16.81
CA PHE A 301 28.38 9.07 -16.26
C PHE A 301 28.97 7.68 -16.06
N GLN A 302 28.54 6.96 -15.02
CA GLN A 302 29.05 5.65 -14.67
C GLN A 302 27.93 4.74 -14.17
N ALA A 303 27.93 3.48 -14.63
CA ALA A 303 27.13 2.39 -14.09
C ALA A 303 28.00 1.12 -14.06
N GLY A 304 28.22 0.59 -12.85
CA GLY A 304 29.19 -0.49 -12.65
C GLY A 304 30.60 -0.08 -13.14
N GLU A 305 31.18 -0.92 -13.98
CA GLU A 305 32.50 -0.69 -14.60
C GLU A 305 32.43 0.18 -15.88
N LYS A 306 31.24 0.43 -16.40
CA LYS A 306 31.05 1.20 -17.64
C LYS A 306 30.99 2.69 -17.35
N SER A 307 31.58 3.49 -18.24
CA SER A 307 31.53 4.95 -18.17
C SER A 307 31.38 5.57 -19.54
N TRP A 308 30.63 6.67 -19.60
CA TRP A 308 30.28 7.37 -20.83
C TRP A 308 30.39 8.89 -20.64
N LYS A 309 30.61 9.59 -21.75
CA LYS A 309 30.28 11.02 -21.83
C LYS A 309 28.77 11.21 -21.87
N ARG A 310 28.30 12.42 -21.56
CA ARG A 310 26.87 12.76 -21.60
C ARG A 310 26.24 12.43 -22.95
N ASP A 311 26.82 12.93 -24.03
CA ASP A 311 26.24 12.82 -25.38
C ASP A 311 26.18 11.36 -25.85
N GLU A 312 27.17 10.55 -25.48
CA GLU A 312 27.20 9.11 -25.74
C GLU A 312 26.03 8.40 -25.01
N LEU A 313 25.84 8.69 -23.72
CA LEU A 313 24.76 8.08 -22.94
C LEU A 313 23.38 8.54 -23.40
N VAL A 314 23.23 9.82 -23.75
CA VAL A 314 21.99 10.36 -24.36
C VAL A 314 21.69 9.66 -25.68
N HIS A 315 22.70 9.44 -26.53
CA HIS A 315 22.52 8.69 -27.76
C HIS A 315 22.10 7.23 -27.51
N MET A 316 22.66 6.57 -26.50
CA MET A 316 22.23 5.21 -26.11
C MET A 316 20.76 5.15 -25.68
N THR A 317 20.25 6.17 -24.97
CA THR A 317 18.81 6.21 -24.63
C THR A 317 17.90 6.36 -25.84
N HIS A 318 18.42 6.72 -27.00
CA HIS A 318 17.67 6.74 -28.26
C HIS A 318 17.77 5.41 -29.02
N THR A 319 18.98 4.83 -29.12
CA THR A 319 19.21 3.62 -29.90
C THR A 319 18.81 2.34 -29.17
N GLU A 320 18.92 2.32 -27.84
CA GLU A 320 18.69 1.15 -26.98
C GLU A 320 17.91 1.52 -25.69
N PRO A 321 16.75 2.18 -25.78
CA PRO A 321 16.03 2.69 -24.60
C PRO A 321 15.60 1.59 -23.61
N GLN A 322 15.44 0.35 -24.08
CA GLN A 322 15.10 -0.82 -23.25
C GLN A 322 16.19 -1.20 -22.24
N ASN A 323 17.41 -0.69 -22.42
CA ASN A 323 18.51 -0.87 -21.46
C ASN A 323 18.47 0.16 -20.34
N PHE A 324 17.45 1.02 -20.27
CA PHE A 324 17.30 2.04 -19.25
C PHE A 324 15.97 1.88 -18.51
N SER A 325 16.00 2.09 -17.19
CA SER A 325 14.78 2.11 -16.37
C SER A 325 14.82 3.29 -15.40
N PRO A 326 13.67 3.90 -15.09
CA PRO A 326 13.62 5.07 -14.21
C PRO A 326 13.72 4.70 -12.73
N ASN A 327 14.30 5.59 -11.92
CA ASN A 327 14.26 5.46 -10.47
C ASN A 327 12.88 5.84 -9.89
N ALA A 328 12.70 5.70 -8.57
CA ALA A 328 11.43 5.98 -7.89
C ALA A 328 10.87 7.39 -8.17
N LEU A 329 11.73 8.41 -8.32
CA LEU A 329 11.31 9.79 -8.57
C LEU A 329 10.88 10.02 -10.02
N PHE A 330 11.47 9.30 -10.97
CA PHE A 330 11.24 9.50 -12.40
C PHE A 330 10.20 8.54 -12.99
N ARG A 331 10.07 7.33 -12.43
CA ARG A 331 9.07 6.32 -12.83
C ARG A 331 7.65 6.88 -12.95
N PRO A 332 7.11 7.66 -11.98
CA PRO A 332 5.78 8.26 -12.12
C PRO A 332 5.69 9.24 -13.31
N VAL A 333 6.76 9.97 -13.64
CA VAL A 333 6.80 10.89 -14.78
C VAL A 333 6.83 10.14 -16.11
N VAL A 334 7.59 9.04 -16.19
CA VAL A 334 7.60 8.14 -17.37
C VAL A 334 6.22 7.53 -17.58
N GLN A 335 5.59 7.02 -16.51
CA GLN A 335 4.22 6.50 -16.54
C GLN A 335 3.26 7.53 -17.15
N ASP A 336 3.30 8.78 -16.69
CA ASP A 336 2.34 9.79 -17.14
C ASP A 336 2.73 10.47 -18.46
N TYR A 337 3.96 10.28 -18.91
CA TYR A 337 4.32 10.55 -20.31
C TYR A 337 3.71 9.50 -21.24
N LEU A 338 3.73 8.23 -20.82
CA LEU A 338 3.15 7.10 -21.55
C LEU A 338 1.63 7.03 -21.46
N LEU A 339 1.02 7.58 -20.40
CA LEU A 339 -0.42 7.48 -20.16
C LEU A 339 -1.07 8.87 -20.06
N PRO A 340 -2.32 9.01 -20.53
CA PRO A 340 -3.13 10.20 -20.27
C PRO A 340 -3.68 10.18 -18.83
N THR A 341 -2.80 10.22 -17.83
CA THR A 341 -3.18 10.05 -16.41
C THR A 341 -3.87 11.29 -15.85
N ALA A 342 -5.10 11.12 -15.35
CA ALA A 342 -5.83 12.17 -14.62
C ALA A 342 -5.58 12.08 -13.10
N ALA A 343 -5.53 10.85 -12.57
CA ALA A 343 -5.22 10.60 -11.17
C ALA A 343 -4.29 9.39 -11.02
N TYR A 344 -3.40 9.50 -10.03
CA TYR A 344 -2.56 8.41 -9.57
C TYR A 344 -2.99 7.99 -8.17
N ILE A 345 -3.23 6.70 -7.97
CA ILE A 345 -3.62 6.11 -6.69
C ILE A 345 -2.38 5.54 -6.02
N GLY A 346 -1.99 6.14 -4.89
CA GLY A 346 -0.77 5.78 -4.16
C GLY A 346 -1.02 5.38 -2.71
N GLY A 347 -0.08 4.66 -2.12
CA GLY A 347 0.02 4.47 -0.68
C GLY A 347 0.74 5.63 0.02
N PRO A 348 0.79 5.64 1.36
CA PRO A 348 1.34 6.74 2.15
C PRO A 348 2.78 7.15 1.79
N ALA A 349 3.67 6.17 1.60
CA ALA A 349 5.06 6.40 1.22
C ALA A 349 5.19 6.96 -0.20
N GLU A 350 4.35 6.48 -1.13
CA GLU A 350 4.35 6.98 -2.51
C GLU A 350 3.95 8.44 -2.57
N ILE A 351 2.84 8.80 -1.92
CA ILE A 351 2.36 10.17 -1.86
C ILE A 351 3.41 11.10 -1.26
N SER A 352 4.17 10.62 -0.27
CA SER A 352 5.24 11.38 0.34
C SER A 352 6.41 11.63 -0.64
N TYR A 353 6.86 10.64 -1.43
CA TYR A 353 7.93 10.90 -2.41
C TYR A 353 7.46 11.72 -3.63
N PHE A 354 6.16 11.77 -3.90
CA PHE A 354 5.63 12.62 -4.97
C PHE A 354 5.93 14.11 -4.74
N ALA A 355 6.16 14.53 -3.48
CA ALA A 355 6.67 15.86 -3.16
C ALA A 355 8.05 16.16 -3.79
N GLN A 356 8.88 15.13 -3.99
CA GLN A 356 10.16 15.25 -4.70
C GLN A 356 9.98 15.05 -6.20
N SER A 357 9.17 14.06 -6.63
CA SER A 357 8.87 13.84 -8.06
C SER A 357 8.24 15.05 -8.75
N GLU A 358 7.54 15.90 -8.00
CA GLU A 358 6.95 17.14 -8.49
C GLU A 358 7.95 18.04 -9.22
N VAL A 359 9.21 18.08 -8.76
CA VAL A 359 10.31 18.79 -9.45
C VAL A 359 10.53 18.23 -10.86
N VAL A 360 10.54 16.89 -10.97
CA VAL A 360 10.76 16.18 -12.23
C VAL A 360 9.57 16.38 -13.17
N TYR A 361 8.34 16.34 -12.65
CA TYR A 361 7.14 16.64 -13.43
C TYR A 361 7.16 18.05 -14.00
N ARG A 362 7.46 19.07 -13.19
CA ARG A 362 7.52 20.47 -13.67
C ARG A 362 8.52 20.62 -14.82
N GLN A 363 9.69 20.03 -14.66
CA GLN A 363 10.78 20.21 -15.60
C GLN A 363 10.58 19.43 -16.90
N LEU A 364 10.12 18.18 -16.82
CA LEU A 364 10.12 17.26 -17.96
C LEU A 364 8.76 17.09 -18.65
N LEU A 365 7.65 17.26 -17.92
CA LEU A 365 6.31 16.97 -18.44
C LEU A 365 5.36 18.17 -18.41
N GLY A 366 5.62 19.16 -17.53
CA GLY A 366 4.78 20.35 -17.37
C GLY A 366 3.40 20.09 -16.75
N ARG A 367 3.06 18.83 -16.47
CA ARG A 367 1.83 18.39 -15.81
C ARG A 367 2.13 17.26 -14.84
N MET A 368 1.28 17.12 -13.83
CA MET A 368 1.32 16.07 -12.81
C MET A 368 -0.13 15.60 -12.59
N PRO A 369 -0.42 14.31 -12.41
CA PRO A 369 -1.78 13.86 -12.11
C PRO A 369 -2.17 14.28 -10.70
N VAL A 370 -3.47 14.20 -10.38
CA VAL A 370 -3.90 14.32 -8.99
C VAL A 370 -3.51 13.05 -8.25
N VAL A 371 -2.77 13.19 -7.16
CA VAL A 371 -2.32 12.05 -6.37
C VAL A 371 -3.35 11.77 -5.28
N LEU A 372 -4.05 10.65 -5.36
CA LEU A 372 -5.05 10.24 -4.37
C LEU A 372 -4.50 9.10 -3.50
N PRO A 373 -4.83 9.05 -2.20
CA PRO A 373 -4.63 7.85 -1.40
C PRO A 373 -5.50 6.71 -1.95
N ARG A 374 -4.93 5.51 -2.00
CA ARG A 374 -5.73 4.28 -2.09
C ARG A 374 -6.68 4.17 -0.90
N ALA A 375 -7.77 3.43 -1.06
CA ALA A 375 -8.55 2.97 0.08
C ALA A 375 -7.70 2.08 1.00
N GLY A 376 -7.89 2.25 2.32
CA GLY A 376 -7.30 1.40 3.34
C GLY A 376 -8.37 0.50 3.97
N PHE A 377 -8.02 -0.76 4.26
CA PHE A 377 -8.94 -1.70 4.89
C PHE A 377 -8.32 -2.51 6.01
N THR A 378 -9.12 -2.77 7.04
CA THR A 378 -8.86 -3.85 8.01
C THR A 378 -10.08 -4.75 8.06
N LEU A 379 -9.87 -6.00 7.68
CA LEU A 379 -10.90 -7.02 7.62
C LEU A 379 -10.93 -7.77 8.94
N VAL A 380 -12.08 -7.71 9.61
CA VAL A 380 -12.33 -8.35 10.90
C VAL A 380 -13.28 -9.51 10.68
N ASP A 381 -12.78 -10.74 10.80
CA ASP A 381 -13.64 -11.92 10.69
C ASP A 381 -14.58 -12.08 11.89
N ALA A 382 -15.56 -13.00 11.76
CA ALA A 382 -16.56 -13.25 12.79
C ALA A 382 -15.96 -13.63 14.16
N LYS A 383 -14.85 -14.38 14.18
CA LYS A 383 -14.18 -14.81 15.41
C LYS A 383 -13.45 -13.63 16.05
N ALA A 384 -12.68 -12.86 15.30
CA ALA A 384 -12.04 -11.64 15.76
C ALA A 384 -13.08 -10.66 16.31
N ASN A 385 -14.18 -10.43 15.61
CA ASN A 385 -15.27 -9.56 16.07
C ASN A 385 -15.88 -10.04 17.41
N LYS A 386 -16.08 -11.37 17.55
CA LYS A 386 -16.54 -11.96 18.81
C LYS A 386 -15.52 -11.77 19.94
N LEU A 387 -14.22 -11.88 19.66
CA LEU A 387 -13.15 -11.67 20.63
C LEU A 387 -13.04 -10.19 21.03
N LEU A 388 -13.08 -9.27 20.08
CA LEU A 388 -13.09 -7.83 20.33
C LEU A 388 -14.25 -7.46 21.26
N ARG A 389 -15.48 -7.92 20.95
CA ARG A 389 -16.64 -7.71 21.83
C ARG A 389 -16.50 -8.37 23.20
N ARG A 390 -15.99 -9.61 23.28
CA ARG A 390 -15.79 -10.33 24.54
C ARG A 390 -14.90 -9.57 25.51
N TYR A 391 -13.84 -8.95 24.99
CA TYR A 391 -12.84 -8.25 25.80
C TYR A 391 -13.06 -6.74 25.87
N GLY A 392 -14.06 -6.20 25.17
CA GLY A 392 -14.31 -4.75 25.09
C GLY A 392 -13.16 -3.99 24.41
N LEU A 393 -12.61 -4.58 23.35
CA LEU A 393 -11.47 -4.07 22.59
C LEU A 393 -11.94 -3.40 21.29
N THR A 394 -11.15 -2.44 20.83
CA THR A 394 -11.19 -1.89 19.48
C THR A 394 -10.08 -2.50 18.61
N VAL A 395 -10.07 -2.22 17.31
CA VAL A 395 -8.94 -2.63 16.44
C VAL A 395 -7.68 -1.84 16.81
N GLU A 396 -7.84 -0.56 17.14
CA GLU A 396 -6.77 0.32 17.61
C GLU A 396 -6.10 -0.19 18.89
N ASP A 397 -6.84 -0.89 19.75
CA ASP A 397 -6.27 -1.54 20.92
C ASP A 397 -5.31 -2.68 20.59
N VAL A 398 -5.51 -3.33 19.45
CA VAL A 398 -4.59 -4.38 18.95
C VAL A 398 -3.34 -3.72 18.38
N TRP A 399 -3.49 -2.66 17.57
CA TRP A 399 -2.35 -1.89 17.03
C TRP A 399 -1.51 -1.17 18.09
N ALA A 400 -2.08 -0.88 19.26
CA ALA A 400 -1.34 -0.31 20.39
C ALA A 400 -0.31 -1.30 21.00
N GLY A 401 -0.36 -2.58 20.61
CA GLY A 401 0.61 -3.61 20.95
C GLY A 401 0.21 -4.55 22.08
N SER A 402 0.89 -5.71 22.11
CA SER A 402 0.56 -6.88 22.94
C SER A 402 0.43 -6.60 24.44
N GLN A 403 1.29 -5.75 25.01
CA GLN A 403 1.25 -5.47 26.44
C GLN A 403 -0.05 -4.78 26.88
N GLY A 404 -0.49 -3.77 26.12
CA GLY A 404 -1.74 -3.05 26.38
C GLY A 404 -2.95 -3.95 26.16
N LEU A 405 -2.93 -4.68 25.05
CA LEU A 405 -3.94 -5.67 24.66
C LEU A 405 -4.14 -6.73 25.75
N ARG A 406 -3.06 -7.41 26.16
CA ARG A 406 -3.09 -8.46 27.19
C ARG A 406 -3.61 -7.94 28.53
N HIS A 407 -3.22 -6.74 28.94
CA HIS A 407 -3.75 -6.14 30.17
C HIS A 407 -5.27 -5.92 30.14
N LYS A 408 -5.81 -5.47 29.01
CA LYS A 408 -7.26 -5.30 28.83
C LYS A 408 -7.98 -6.66 28.85
N MET A 409 -7.44 -7.66 28.16
CA MET A 409 -7.98 -9.01 28.13
C MET A 409 -7.99 -9.67 29.52
N GLU A 410 -6.87 -9.61 30.26
CA GLU A 410 -6.76 -10.14 31.62
C GLU A 410 -7.77 -9.49 32.57
N ARG A 411 -7.92 -8.16 32.50
CA ARG A 411 -8.86 -7.41 33.33
C ARG A 411 -10.31 -7.85 33.12
N GLN A 412 -10.65 -8.23 31.89
CA GLN A 412 -12.02 -8.59 31.50
C GLN A 412 -12.32 -10.09 31.55
N SER A 413 -11.29 -10.93 31.64
CA SER A 413 -11.41 -12.36 31.93
C SER A 413 -11.79 -12.68 33.38
N VAL A 414 -11.75 -11.70 34.29
CA VAL A 414 -12.18 -11.90 35.67
C VAL A 414 -13.67 -12.28 35.70
N ALA A 415 -13.99 -13.42 36.34
CA ALA A 415 -15.36 -13.91 36.46
C ALA A 415 -16.36 -12.79 36.83
N SER A 416 -17.50 -12.73 36.14
CA SER A 416 -18.42 -11.58 36.16
C SER A 416 -18.82 -11.12 37.57
N THR A 417 -19.05 -12.04 38.51
CA THR A 417 -19.35 -11.72 39.92
C THR A 417 -18.17 -11.05 40.63
N LEU A 418 -16.96 -11.56 40.43
CA LEU A 418 -15.74 -11.01 41.03
C LEU A 418 -15.34 -9.68 40.36
N GLY A 419 -15.52 -9.56 39.04
CA GLY A 419 -15.35 -8.32 38.29
C GLY A 419 -16.28 -7.20 38.80
N LYS A 420 -17.57 -7.49 38.98
CA LYS A 420 -18.53 -6.56 39.59
C LYS A 420 -18.13 -6.13 41.01
N ASN A 421 -17.58 -7.05 41.81
CA ASN A 421 -17.06 -6.71 43.13
C ASN A 421 -15.84 -5.77 43.06
N PHE A 422 -14.91 -6.01 42.14
CA PHE A 422 -13.81 -5.08 41.89
C PHE A 422 -14.33 -3.69 41.50
N ASP A 423 -15.27 -3.60 40.56
CA ASP A 423 -15.82 -2.31 40.10
C ASP A 423 -16.58 -1.56 41.20
N ARG A 424 -17.32 -2.29 42.05
CA ARG A 424 -18.01 -1.71 43.22
C ARG A 424 -17.01 -1.19 44.25
N ASN A 425 -16.06 -2.02 44.64
CA ASN A 425 -15.09 -1.69 45.68
C ASN A 425 -14.15 -0.56 45.23
N GLN A 426 -13.75 -0.53 43.96
CA GLN A 426 -12.93 0.55 43.40
C GLN A 426 -13.69 1.89 43.43
N ARG A 427 -14.98 1.91 43.07
CA ARG A 427 -15.82 3.12 43.19
C ARG A 427 -15.96 3.58 44.64
N GLN A 428 -16.13 2.65 45.59
CA GLN A 428 -16.24 2.97 47.01
C GLN A 428 -14.93 3.58 47.54
N ILE A 429 -13.78 2.98 47.22
CA ILE A 429 -12.46 3.49 47.60
C ILE A 429 -12.19 4.86 46.99
N ALA A 430 -12.50 5.06 45.70
CA ALA A 430 -12.35 6.36 45.04
C ALA A 430 -13.20 7.45 45.72
N LYS A 431 -14.43 7.13 46.12
CA LYS A 431 -15.30 8.05 46.86
C LYS A 431 -14.71 8.41 48.23
N MET A 432 -14.24 7.42 48.99
CA MET A 432 -13.59 7.64 50.30
C MET A 432 -12.34 8.51 50.19
N LEU A 433 -11.51 8.28 49.16
CA LEU A 433 -10.30 9.08 48.92
C LEU A 433 -10.62 10.51 48.49
N ALA A 434 -11.67 10.71 47.69
CA ALA A 434 -12.13 12.05 47.30
C ALA A 434 -12.73 12.84 48.48
N GLU A 435 -13.41 12.16 49.40
CA GLU A 435 -13.90 12.77 50.65
C GLU A 435 -12.76 13.16 51.58
N LEU A 436 -11.80 12.25 51.80
CA LEU A 436 -10.60 12.53 52.60
C LEU A 436 -9.75 13.64 51.98
N GLY A 437 -9.59 13.64 50.64
CA GLY A 437 -8.86 14.67 49.92
C GLY A 437 -9.41 16.07 50.11
N ARG A 438 -10.74 16.22 50.11
CA ARG A 438 -11.41 17.50 50.38
C ARG A 438 -11.16 18.00 51.80
N GLN A 439 -11.04 17.12 52.78
CA GLN A 439 -10.74 17.50 54.17
C GLN A 439 -9.27 17.92 54.32
N ILE A 440 -8.35 17.21 53.68
CA ILE A 440 -6.91 17.52 53.70
C ILE A 440 -6.62 18.83 52.97
N GLU A 441 -7.23 19.06 51.80
CA GLU A 441 -7.04 20.30 51.02
C GLU A 441 -7.59 21.54 51.76
N LYS A 442 -8.64 21.37 52.58
CA LYS A 442 -9.13 22.43 53.48
C LYS A 442 -8.17 22.75 54.62
N LEU A 443 -7.40 21.76 55.09
CA LEU A 443 -6.41 21.94 56.14
C LEU A 443 -5.13 22.59 55.59
N ASP A 444 -4.63 22.07 54.46
CA ASP A 444 -3.44 22.57 53.77
C ASP A 444 -3.55 22.33 52.25
N PRO A 445 -3.71 23.40 51.44
CA PRO A 445 -3.78 23.31 49.98
C PRO A 445 -2.52 22.70 49.32
N THR A 446 -1.35 22.78 49.96
CA THR A 446 -0.09 22.23 49.42
C THR A 446 -0.09 20.71 49.36
N LEU A 447 -0.95 20.04 50.16
CA LEU A 447 -1.05 18.59 50.23
C LEU A 447 -1.93 17.95 49.13
N LYS A 448 -2.64 18.75 48.33
CA LYS A 448 -3.50 18.28 47.22
C LYS A 448 -2.77 17.30 46.30
N GLY A 449 -1.54 17.64 45.90
CA GLY A 449 -0.72 16.79 45.03
C GLY A 449 -0.36 15.45 45.69
N THR A 450 -0.20 15.41 47.01
CA THR A 450 0.09 14.18 47.77
C THR A 450 -1.11 13.25 47.80
N VAL A 451 -2.32 13.78 48.02
CA VAL A 451 -3.56 13.00 48.00
C VAL A 451 -3.79 12.38 46.62
N GLU A 452 -3.65 13.16 45.55
CA GLU A 452 -3.83 12.65 44.19
C GLU A 452 -2.81 11.56 43.85
N ARG A 453 -1.55 11.69 44.30
CA ARG A 453 -0.55 10.62 44.16
C ARG A 453 -0.93 9.34 44.90
N ALA A 454 -1.44 9.46 46.13
CA ALA A 454 -1.90 8.31 46.90
C ALA A 454 -3.08 7.61 46.23
N ARG A 455 -4.05 8.39 45.74
CA ARG A 455 -5.21 7.90 44.99
C ARG A 455 -4.78 7.09 43.76
N LYS A 456 -3.91 7.66 42.93
CA LYS A 456 -3.37 6.97 41.73
C LYS A 456 -2.65 5.67 42.08
N ARG A 457 -1.88 5.62 43.19
CA ARG A 457 -1.21 4.38 43.63
C ARG A 457 -2.20 3.30 44.07
N ILE A 458 -3.23 3.67 44.84
CA ILE A 458 -4.25 2.72 45.29
C ILE A 458 -5.01 2.15 44.10
N GLU A 459 -5.46 3.01 43.18
CA GLU A 459 -6.13 2.61 41.94
C GLU A 459 -5.23 1.66 41.11
N PHE A 460 -3.95 1.97 40.98
CA PHE A 460 -2.97 1.13 40.30
C PHE A 460 -2.82 -0.25 40.96
N HIS A 461 -2.74 -0.32 42.29
CA HIS A 461 -2.59 -1.60 43.00
C HIS A 461 -3.84 -2.47 42.91
N ILE A 462 -5.04 -1.88 42.94
CA ILE A 462 -6.30 -2.60 42.74
C ILE A 462 -6.38 -3.18 41.33
N ASP A 463 -6.03 -2.38 40.31
CA ASP A 463 -6.01 -2.85 38.92
C ASP A 463 -4.95 -3.95 38.71
N LYS A 464 -3.76 -3.81 39.31
CA LYS A 464 -2.72 -4.85 39.29
C LYS A 464 -3.21 -6.17 39.91
N LEU A 465 -3.95 -6.09 41.02
CA LEU A 465 -4.54 -7.27 41.65
C LEU A 465 -5.60 -7.91 40.75
N ARG A 466 -6.50 -7.11 40.16
CA ARG A 466 -7.53 -7.58 39.23
C ARG A 466 -6.91 -8.32 38.04
N ARG A 467 -5.88 -7.76 37.42
CA ARG A 467 -5.14 -8.40 36.33
C ARG A 467 -4.50 -9.72 36.76
N ARG A 468 -3.87 -9.77 37.93
CA ARG A 468 -3.28 -11.01 38.45
C ARG A 468 -4.30 -12.12 38.66
N VAL A 469 -5.51 -11.78 39.14
CA VAL A 469 -6.63 -12.73 39.26
C VAL A 469 -7.08 -13.22 37.88
N GLY A 470 -7.27 -12.30 36.92
CA GLY A 470 -7.64 -12.65 35.55
C GLY A 470 -6.63 -13.59 34.88
N ARG A 471 -5.33 -13.29 35.04
CA ARG A 471 -4.23 -14.16 34.58
C ARG A 471 -4.27 -15.55 35.23
N ALA A 472 -4.48 -15.63 36.54
CA ALA A 472 -4.53 -16.90 37.25
C ALA A 472 -5.74 -17.76 36.84
N GLN A 473 -6.88 -17.11 36.52
CA GLN A 473 -8.04 -17.80 35.95
C GLN A 473 -7.75 -18.32 34.55
N ASP A 474 -7.10 -17.52 33.70
CA ASP A 474 -6.79 -17.92 32.34
C ASP A 474 -5.68 -18.96 32.24
N GLN A 475 -4.66 -18.92 33.09
CA GLN A 475 -3.59 -19.95 33.11
C GLN A 475 -4.14 -21.37 33.30
N LYS A 476 -5.34 -21.52 33.89
CA LYS A 476 -6.01 -22.82 34.01
C LYS A 476 -6.67 -23.29 32.71
N VAL A 477 -6.87 -22.40 31.74
CA VAL A 477 -7.66 -22.63 30.52
C VAL A 477 -6.86 -22.37 29.23
N GLY A 478 -5.80 -21.57 29.28
CA GLY A 478 -4.91 -21.26 28.15
C GLY A 478 -5.54 -20.42 27.02
N LEU A 479 -6.66 -19.73 27.28
CA LEU A 479 -7.49 -19.13 26.24
C LEU A 479 -7.05 -17.71 25.84
N ILE A 480 -6.58 -16.87 26.77
CA ILE A 480 -6.19 -15.48 26.43
C ILE A 480 -5.03 -15.51 25.44
N LEU A 481 -4.03 -16.37 25.65
CA LEU A 481 -2.87 -16.44 24.74
C LEU A 481 -3.31 -16.80 23.31
N ALA A 482 -4.21 -17.79 23.16
CA ALA A 482 -4.71 -18.18 21.85
C ALA A 482 -5.59 -17.09 21.21
N HIS A 483 -6.39 -16.36 22.00
CA HIS A 483 -7.20 -15.25 21.50
C HIS A 483 -6.36 -14.05 21.11
N GLU A 484 -5.33 -13.73 21.88
CA GLU A 484 -4.38 -12.66 21.59
C GLU A 484 -3.61 -12.98 20.32
N GLN A 485 -3.05 -14.19 20.20
CA GLN A 485 -2.39 -14.64 18.98
C GLN A 485 -3.33 -14.58 17.77
N TYR A 486 -4.61 -14.93 17.93
CA TYR A 486 -5.59 -14.81 16.86
C TYR A 486 -5.78 -13.36 16.41
N LEU A 487 -5.97 -12.44 17.35
CA LEU A 487 -6.18 -11.03 17.07
C LEU A 487 -4.93 -10.38 16.48
N GLU A 488 -3.75 -10.67 17.02
CA GLU A 488 -2.46 -10.16 16.53
C GLU A 488 -2.17 -10.68 15.12
N SER A 489 -2.22 -12.00 14.90
CA SER A 489 -1.99 -12.59 13.57
C SER A 489 -2.96 -12.03 12.51
N LEU A 490 -4.17 -11.66 12.90
CA LEU A 490 -5.13 -11.09 11.96
C LEU A 490 -4.96 -9.58 11.76
N LEU A 491 -4.91 -8.79 12.84
CA LEU A 491 -5.11 -7.35 12.80
C LEU A 491 -3.80 -6.55 12.91
N ASP A 492 -2.75 -7.15 13.50
CA ASP A 492 -1.41 -6.58 13.64
C ASP A 492 -0.30 -7.62 13.29
N PRO A 493 -0.42 -8.33 12.14
CA PRO A 493 0.55 -9.35 11.74
C PRO A 493 1.96 -8.75 11.67
N HIS A 494 2.95 -9.43 12.24
CA HIS A 494 4.33 -8.95 12.30
C HIS A 494 4.51 -7.52 12.87
N LYS A 495 3.54 -7.02 13.67
CA LYS A 495 3.48 -5.61 14.14
C LYS A 495 3.30 -4.58 13.01
N GLY A 496 2.69 -5.01 11.92
CA GLY A 496 2.36 -4.21 10.75
C GLY A 496 0.86 -4.20 10.50
N LEU A 497 0.41 -3.21 9.72
CA LEU A 497 -0.98 -3.15 9.28
C LEU A 497 -1.33 -4.38 8.45
N GLN A 498 -2.49 -4.99 8.73
CA GLN A 498 -3.02 -6.16 8.04
C GLN A 498 -2.86 -6.08 6.51
N GLU A 499 -3.25 -4.95 5.91
CA GLU A 499 -3.23 -4.76 4.46
C GLU A 499 -1.82 -4.73 3.83
N ARG A 500 -0.77 -4.55 4.63
CA ARG A 500 0.64 -4.55 4.20
C ARG A 500 1.30 -5.91 4.30
N GLU A 501 0.79 -6.77 5.15
CA GLU A 501 1.43 -8.04 5.50
C GLU A 501 0.68 -9.23 4.93
N LEU A 502 -0.66 -9.21 4.99
CA LEU A 502 -1.47 -10.33 4.56
C LEU A 502 -1.87 -10.20 3.10
N CYS A 503 -1.89 -11.34 2.41
CA CYS A 503 -2.54 -11.50 1.12
C CYS A 503 -4.07 -11.46 1.26
N LEU A 504 -4.75 -10.91 0.25
CA LEU A 504 -6.20 -10.79 0.24
C LEU A 504 -6.93 -12.09 -0.15
N LEU A 505 -6.29 -12.99 -0.90
CA LEU A 505 -6.96 -14.18 -1.47
C LEU A 505 -7.69 -15.04 -0.43
N PRO A 506 -7.11 -15.36 0.76
CA PRO A 506 -7.81 -16.10 1.80
C PRO A 506 -9.10 -15.41 2.29
N PHE A 507 -9.11 -14.07 2.33
CA PHE A 507 -10.30 -13.31 2.70
C PHE A 507 -11.37 -13.38 1.63
N LEU A 508 -10.99 -13.25 0.35
CA LEU A 508 -11.93 -13.39 -0.76
C LEU A 508 -12.49 -14.81 -0.87
N ALA A 509 -11.69 -15.83 -0.57
CA ALA A 509 -12.16 -17.21 -0.58
C ALA A 509 -13.31 -17.42 0.40
N ARG A 510 -13.14 -16.94 1.64
CA ARG A 510 -14.17 -17.01 2.69
C ARG A 510 -15.38 -16.13 2.41
N TRP A 511 -15.17 -14.97 1.78
CA TRP A 511 -16.24 -14.00 1.53
C TRP A 511 -17.04 -14.27 0.25
N GLY A 512 -16.49 -15.09 -0.65
CA GLY A 512 -17.08 -15.42 -1.93
C GLY A 512 -17.09 -14.27 -2.94
N ALA A 513 -17.79 -14.47 -4.06
CA ALA A 513 -17.77 -13.59 -5.23
C ALA A 513 -18.17 -12.12 -4.94
N SER A 514 -18.90 -11.86 -3.85
CA SER A 514 -19.34 -10.51 -3.48
C SER A 514 -18.26 -9.67 -2.79
N GLY A 515 -17.20 -10.29 -2.24
CA GLY A 515 -16.23 -9.59 -1.38
C GLY A 515 -15.49 -8.46 -2.10
N LEU A 516 -15.04 -8.72 -3.34
CA LEU A 516 -14.36 -7.71 -4.15
C LEU A 516 -15.28 -6.52 -4.47
N SER A 517 -16.55 -6.81 -4.79
CA SER A 517 -17.57 -5.79 -5.05
C SER A 517 -17.88 -4.95 -3.81
N GLU A 518 -17.86 -5.54 -2.62
CA GLU A 518 -18.10 -4.79 -1.39
C GLU A 518 -16.93 -3.86 -1.06
N LEU A 519 -15.68 -4.34 -1.14
CA LEU A 519 -14.49 -3.49 -0.97
C LEU A 519 -14.47 -2.32 -1.96
N LYS A 520 -14.87 -2.57 -3.20
CA LYS A 520 -15.00 -1.54 -4.23
C LYS A 520 -15.96 -0.42 -3.82
N LYS A 521 -17.14 -0.74 -3.26
CA LYS A 521 -18.11 0.28 -2.78
C LYS A 521 -17.51 1.21 -1.71
N HIS A 522 -16.62 0.68 -0.87
CA HIS A 522 -15.92 1.48 0.15
C HIS A 522 -14.67 2.21 -0.40
N SER A 523 -14.27 1.95 -1.64
CA SER A 523 -13.14 2.62 -2.33
C SER A 523 -13.56 3.89 -3.09
N THR A 524 -14.70 4.50 -2.72
CA THR A 524 -15.29 5.66 -3.40
C THR A 524 -14.49 6.96 -3.21
N GLY A 525 -14.50 7.83 -4.22
CA GLY A 525 -13.93 9.17 -4.16
C GLY A 525 -14.54 10.08 -3.07
N ARG A 526 -15.70 9.70 -2.51
CA ARG A 526 -16.32 10.40 -1.37
C ARG A 526 -15.64 10.14 -0.03
N LYS A 527 -14.91 9.03 0.09
CA LYS A 527 -14.22 8.59 1.31
C LYS A 527 -12.70 8.66 1.16
N ILE A 528 -12.19 9.51 0.27
CA ILE A 528 -10.75 9.76 0.12
C ILE A 528 -10.14 10.08 1.49
N GLY A 529 -8.99 9.50 1.79
CA GLY A 529 -8.28 9.73 3.05
C GLY A 529 -8.85 8.99 4.26
N HIS A 530 -9.69 7.96 4.05
CA HIS A 530 -10.20 7.13 5.14
C HIS A 530 -9.75 5.67 5.01
N HIS A 531 -9.55 5.05 6.17
CA HIS A 531 -9.33 3.62 6.35
C HIS A 531 -10.60 2.98 6.91
N SER A 532 -11.09 1.91 6.29
CA SER A 532 -12.33 1.26 6.69
C SER A 532 -12.07 -0.03 7.45
N VAL A 533 -12.61 -0.14 8.66
CA VAL A 533 -12.67 -1.42 9.38
C VAL A 533 -13.95 -2.13 8.96
N ILE A 534 -13.80 -3.25 8.26
CA ILE A 534 -14.91 -4.01 7.68
C ILE A 534 -15.09 -5.30 8.45
N GLN A 535 -16.27 -5.48 9.04
CA GLN A 535 -16.65 -6.73 9.69
C GLN A 535 -17.18 -7.72 8.64
N LEU A 536 -16.49 -8.85 8.49
CA LEU A 536 -16.94 -9.97 7.67
C LEU A 536 -17.93 -10.81 8.49
N HIS A 537 -19.11 -11.06 7.93
CA HIS A 537 -20.15 -11.88 8.56
C HIS A 537 -20.13 -13.31 8.04
#